data_AF-A0A9E6A698-F1
#
_entry.id   AF-A0A9E6A698-F1
#
_cell.length_a   1.000
_cell.length_b   1.000
_cell.length_c   1.000
_cell.angle_alpha   90.00
_cell.angle_beta   90.00
_cell.angle_gamma   90.00
#
_symmetry.space_group_name_H-M   'P 1'
#
loop_
_entity.id
_entity.type
_entity.pdbx_description
1 polymer ?
#
loop_
_entity_poly.entity_id
_entity_poly.type
_entity_poly.pdbx_seq_one_letter_code
_entity_poly.pdbx_strand_id
1 'polypeptide(L)'
;MTTKVGMLLLLFSCSLAFNSYANTLRISLAQLPLHAYKGFLDEPRGTFVDLVQAMDAVYPEGKLTIKIYPFARSLENVITGRADVHIPLIKAPNFKEEGLPYTFASEIMGVVTFVLYSRADKPPLDMNNLAQYTLSTMRGHKEFFPFEVTEDTGNIQGIEKVLRGRTDGYLIEQDTADNYIKTRKIKNIRRTYYSQFDFGVVIPTGPRQQEIDNIISKLIRKLKEKGEITRIFQVINTEFVDWQPYEMPW
;
A
#
# COMPACT_ATOMS: atom_id res chain seq x y z
N MET A 1 -18.68 -23.97 78.57
CA MET A 1 -18.86 -22.97 77.48
C MET A 1 -17.52 -22.32 77.21
N THR A 2 -16.84 -22.70 76.12
CA THR A 2 -15.78 -21.92 75.48
C THR A 2 -15.57 -22.51 74.09
N THR A 3 -16.02 -21.76 73.08
CA THR A 3 -16.15 -22.17 71.68
C THR A 3 -14.83 -21.92 70.94
N LYS A 4 -14.33 -22.93 70.21
CA LYS A 4 -13.18 -22.79 69.30
C LYS A 4 -13.59 -21.96 68.08
N VAL A 5 -12.85 -20.89 67.80
CA VAL A 5 -12.96 -20.12 66.55
C VAL A 5 -12.00 -20.75 65.54
N GLY A 6 -12.57 -21.39 64.52
CA GLY A 6 -11.82 -21.89 63.36
C GLY A 6 -11.59 -20.77 62.35
N MET A 7 -10.32 -20.50 62.05
CA MET A 7 -9.91 -19.53 61.04
C MET A 7 -10.02 -20.16 59.66
N LEU A 8 -10.99 -19.70 58.87
CA LEU A 8 -11.21 -20.14 57.48
C LEU A 8 -10.27 -19.35 56.56
N LEU A 9 -9.23 -20.01 56.03
CA LEU A 9 -8.39 -19.44 54.96
C LEU A 9 -9.17 -19.50 53.63
N LEU A 10 -9.57 -18.34 53.13
CA LEU A 10 -10.10 -18.16 51.77
C LEU A 10 -8.91 -18.06 50.80
N LEU A 11 -8.62 -19.15 50.08
CA LEU A 11 -7.74 -19.15 48.91
C LEU A 11 -8.45 -18.42 47.76
N PHE A 12 -8.11 -17.16 47.57
CA PHE A 12 -8.50 -16.39 46.38
C PHE A 12 -7.65 -16.88 45.20
N SER A 13 -8.14 -17.90 44.51
CA SER A 13 -7.62 -18.30 43.20
C SER A 13 -7.94 -17.19 42.20
N CYS A 14 -7.03 -16.21 42.09
CA CYS A 14 -7.08 -15.20 41.06
C CYS A 14 -6.73 -15.88 39.74
N SER A 15 -7.75 -16.37 39.04
CA SER A 15 -7.63 -16.82 37.66
C SER A 15 -7.11 -15.64 36.84
N LEU A 16 -5.81 -15.65 36.55
CA LEU A 16 -5.20 -14.77 35.57
C LEU A 16 -5.83 -15.12 34.22
N ALA A 17 -6.93 -14.44 33.88
CA ALA A 17 -7.30 -14.25 32.50
C ALA A 17 -6.16 -13.45 31.87
N PHE A 18 -5.18 -14.14 31.28
CA PHE A 18 -4.25 -13.54 30.35
C PHE A 18 -5.09 -12.94 29.22
N ASN A 19 -5.37 -11.64 29.32
CA ASN A 19 -5.86 -10.87 28.20
C ASN A 19 -4.77 -10.94 27.12
N SER A 20 -4.94 -11.80 26.10
CA SER A 20 -4.01 -11.95 24.99
C SER A 20 -4.00 -10.77 24.01
N TYR A 21 -4.50 -9.60 24.44
CA TYR A 21 -4.58 -8.39 23.62
C TYR A 21 -3.28 -7.57 23.57
N ALA A 22 -2.20 -8.03 24.20
CA ALA A 22 -0.90 -7.32 24.20
C ALA A 22 -0.28 -7.14 22.79
N ASN A 23 -0.67 -7.97 21.82
CA ASN A 23 -0.05 -8.03 20.49
C ASN A 23 -1.00 -7.59 19.36
N THR A 24 -1.92 -6.67 19.64
CA THR A 24 -2.75 -6.10 18.56
C THR A 24 -1.97 -5.05 17.78
N LEU A 25 -1.81 -5.25 16.46
CA LEU A 25 -1.21 -4.25 15.56
C LEU A 25 -2.30 -3.48 14.81
N ARG A 26 -2.18 -2.15 14.79
CA ARG A 26 -3.06 -1.23 14.06
C ARG A 26 -2.48 -0.97 12.68
N ILE A 27 -3.14 -1.50 11.67
CA ILE A 27 -2.77 -1.36 10.27
C ILE A 27 -3.52 -0.17 9.66
N SER A 28 -2.76 0.85 9.26
CA SER A 28 -3.25 1.96 8.46
C SER A 28 -3.09 1.62 6.99
N LEU A 29 -4.19 1.35 6.30
CA LEU A 29 -4.17 1.12 4.86
C LEU A 29 -4.34 2.44 4.11
N ALA A 30 -3.48 2.67 3.13
CA ALA A 30 -3.60 3.78 2.21
C ALA A 30 -4.78 3.57 1.27
N GLN A 31 -5.65 4.57 1.14
CA GLN A 31 -6.77 4.50 0.22
C GLN A 31 -6.26 4.57 -1.21
N LEU A 32 -6.43 3.47 -1.93
CA LEU A 32 -6.02 3.29 -3.32
C LEU A 32 -7.14 2.50 -4.02
N PRO A 33 -7.73 3.00 -5.13
CA PRO A 33 -8.72 2.27 -5.90
C PRO A 33 -8.23 0.85 -6.22
N LEU A 34 -9.14 -0.13 -6.17
CA LEU A 34 -8.86 -1.57 -6.32
C LEU A 34 -8.04 -2.20 -5.18
N HIS A 35 -7.07 -1.47 -4.61
CA HIS A 35 -6.13 -2.03 -3.65
C HIS A 35 -6.59 -1.91 -2.19
N ALA A 36 -7.16 -0.78 -1.79
CA ALA A 36 -7.76 -0.58 -0.46
C ALA A 36 -8.74 0.60 -0.51
N TYR A 37 -10.03 0.33 -0.33
CA TYR A 37 -11.08 1.33 -0.36
C TYR A 37 -12.23 0.95 0.57
N LYS A 38 -13.06 1.94 0.90
CA LYS A 38 -14.27 1.73 1.68
C LYS A 38 -15.42 1.37 0.74
N GLY A 39 -16.03 0.21 0.97
CA GLY A 39 -17.19 -0.30 0.25
C GLY A 39 -18.50 0.26 0.79
N PHE A 40 -19.57 -0.51 0.62
CA PHE A 40 -20.88 -0.15 1.15
C PHE A 40 -20.84 -0.17 2.68
N LEU A 41 -21.43 0.82 3.35
CA LEU A 41 -21.41 0.94 4.83
C LEU A 41 -19.99 0.97 5.44
N ASP A 42 -19.02 1.61 4.76
CA ASP A 42 -17.64 1.80 5.24
C ASP A 42 -16.82 0.50 5.45
N GLU A 43 -17.27 -0.62 4.90
CA GLU A 43 -16.55 -1.90 4.99
C GLU A 43 -15.21 -1.85 4.22
N PRO A 44 -14.08 -2.31 4.78
CA PRO A 44 -12.81 -2.31 4.06
C PRO A 44 -12.82 -3.38 2.95
N ARG A 45 -12.43 -2.99 1.72
CA ARG A 45 -12.31 -3.88 0.56
C ARG A 45 -11.01 -3.61 -0.21
N GLY A 46 -10.58 -4.59 -1.00
CA GLY A 46 -9.45 -4.48 -1.94
C GLY A 46 -8.29 -5.39 -1.57
N THR A 47 -7.32 -5.52 -2.48
CA THR A 47 -6.24 -6.50 -2.37
C THR A 47 -5.37 -6.38 -1.10
N PHE A 48 -5.08 -5.16 -0.62
CA PHE A 48 -4.35 -4.98 0.64
C PHE A 48 -5.20 -5.27 1.88
N VAL A 49 -6.54 -5.20 1.76
CA VAL A 49 -7.43 -5.69 2.83
C VAL A 49 -7.36 -7.21 2.90
N ASP A 50 -7.44 -7.89 1.75
CA ASP A 50 -7.32 -9.35 1.65
C ASP A 50 -5.96 -9.83 2.17
N LEU A 51 -4.88 -9.10 1.86
CA LEU A 51 -3.54 -9.35 2.40
C LEU A 51 -3.52 -9.31 3.93
N VAL A 52 -4.02 -8.23 4.53
CA VAL A 52 -3.97 -8.08 5.99
C VAL A 52 -4.86 -9.11 6.68
N GLN A 53 -6.00 -9.46 6.09
CA GLN A 53 -6.85 -10.54 6.60
C GLN A 53 -6.14 -11.90 6.52
N ALA A 54 -5.42 -12.19 5.43
CA ALA A 54 -4.61 -13.39 5.31
C ALA A 54 -3.46 -13.42 6.33
N MET A 55 -2.83 -12.27 6.59
CA MET A 55 -1.80 -12.13 7.64
C MET A 55 -2.39 -12.40 9.03
N ASP A 56 -3.55 -11.81 9.34
CA ASP A 56 -4.25 -12.00 10.63
C ASP A 56 -4.61 -13.47 10.85
N ALA A 57 -5.12 -14.15 9.82
CA ALA A 57 -5.47 -15.58 9.87
C ALA A 57 -4.28 -16.50 10.19
N VAL A 58 -3.04 -16.05 9.98
CA VAL A 58 -1.82 -16.82 10.26
C VAL A 58 -0.98 -16.25 11.40
N TYR A 59 -1.52 -15.27 12.15
CA TYR A 59 -0.89 -14.59 13.29
C TYR A 59 -1.40 -15.11 14.65
N PRO A 60 -0.85 -16.22 15.18
CA PRO A 60 -1.37 -16.83 16.42
C PRO A 60 -1.07 -16.01 17.68
N GLU A 61 -0.13 -15.07 17.59
CA GLU A 61 0.39 -14.34 18.75
C GLU A 61 -0.42 -13.08 19.06
N GLY A 62 -1.34 -12.66 18.18
CA GLY A 62 -2.06 -11.39 18.32
C GLY A 62 -3.20 -11.19 17.31
N LYS A 63 -3.48 -9.93 16.98
CA LYS A 63 -4.52 -9.54 16.02
C LYS A 63 -4.09 -8.34 15.18
N LEU A 64 -4.48 -8.31 13.92
CA LEU A 64 -4.32 -7.16 13.04
C LEU A 64 -5.66 -6.43 12.89
N THR A 65 -5.66 -5.11 13.05
CA THR A 65 -6.86 -4.28 12.89
C THR A 65 -6.67 -3.28 11.77
N ILE A 66 -7.63 -3.21 10.85
CA ILE A 66 -7.53 -2.40 9.63
C ILE A 66 -8.32 -1.09 9.78
N LYS A 67 -7.72 0.02 9.35
CA LYS A 67 -8.44 1.26 9.02
C LYS A 67 -7.87 1.89 7.75
N ILE A 68 -8.75 2.35 6.87
CA ILE A 68 -8.40 2.97 5.58
C ILE A 68 -8.39 4.49 5.72
N TYR A 69 -7.34 5.14 5.21
CA TYR A 69 -7.12 6.58 5.24
C TYR A 69 -6.57 7.10 3.91
N PRO A 70 -6.73 8.40 3.58
CA PRO A 70 -5.98 9.02 2.49
C PRO A 70 -4.49 8.71 2.61
N PHE A 71 -3.80 8.48 1.48
CA PHE A 71 -2.41 7.98 1.45
C PHE A 71 -1.46 8.68 2.43
N ALA A 72 -1.33 10.01 2.31
CA ALA A 72 -0.47 10.81 3.20
C ALA A 72 -0.87 10.70 4.69
N ARG A 73 -2.17 10.63 4.98
CA ARG A 73 -2.68 10.47 6.35
C ARG A 73 -2.38 9.08 6.90
N SER A 74 -2.39 8.06 6.05
CA SER A 74 -2.07 6.69 6.46
C SER A 74 -0.62 6.58 6.92
N LEU A 75 0.33 7.16 6.15
CA LEU A 75 1.73 7.21 6.52
C LEU A 75 1.95 8.04 7.80
N GLU A 76 1.33 9.22 7.89
CA GLU A 76 1.39 10.10 9.07
C GLU A 76 0.91 9.41 10.36
N ASN A 77 -0.07 8.49 10.27
CA ASN A 77 -0.53 7.76 11.44
C ASN A 77 0.58 6.87 12.03
N VAL A 78 1.49 6.33 11.22
CA VAL A 78 2.64 5.57 11.70
C VAL A 78 3.65 6.51 12.37
N ILE A 79 3.98 7.61 11.69
CA ILE A 79 4.91 8.64 12.17
C ILE A 79 4.50 9.17 13.55
N THR A 80 3.20 9.37 13.75
CA THR A 80 2.64 9.92 15.01
C THR A 80 2.21 8.87 16.02
N GLY A 81 2.49 7.58 15.78
CA GLY A 81 2.14 6.47 16.69
C GLY A 81 0.63 6.16 16.79
N ARG A 82 -0.19 6.70 15.89
CA ARG A 82 -1.64 6.41 15.78
C ARG A 82 -1.92 5.06 15.11
N ALA A 83 -0.97 4.55 14.35
CA ALA A 83 -0.95 3.21 13.77
C ALA A 83 0.44 2.60 13.98
N ASP A 84 0.52 1.28 13.92
CA ASP A 84 1.78 0.55 14.06
C ASP A 84 2.39 0.23 12.69
N VAL A 85 1.56 0.25 11.64
CA VAL A 85 1.94 -0.17 10.29
C VAL A 85 1.21 0.66 9.23
N HIS A 86 1.89 0.99 8.13
CA HIS A 86 1.31 1.56 6.91
C HIS A 86 1.56 0.65 5.70
N ILE A 87 0.54 0.49 4.86
CA ILE A 87 0.60 -0.33 3.63
C ILE A 87 -0.16 0.37 2.49
N PRO A 88 0.38 0.40 1.26
CA PRO A 88 1.76 0.12 0.87
C PRO A 88 2.60 1.41 0.81
N LEU A 89 3.93 1.28 0.80
CA LEU A 89 4.81 2.33 0.29
C LEU A 89 5.82 1.75 -0.71
N ILE A 90 6.12 2.52 -1.75
CA ILE A 90 7.12 2.17 -2.75
C ILE A 90 8.51 2.43 -2.20
N LYS A 91 9.43 1.50 -2.45
CA LYS A 91 10.86 1.64 -2.19
C LYS A 91 11.57 1.99 -3.51
N ALA A 92 11.55 3.28 -3.85
CA ALA A 92 12.18 3.77 -5.06
C ALA A 92 13.70 3.96 -4.84
N PRO A 93 14.56 3.72 -5.85
CA PRO A 93 16.01 3.85 -5.70
C PRO A 93 16.49 5.25 -5.29
N ASN A 94 15.71 6.28 -5.66
CA ASN A 94 16.02 7.68 -5.36
C ASN A 94 15.47 8.13 -4.00
N PHE A 95 14.71 7.27 -3.33
CA PHE A 95 14.12 7.57 -2.04
C PHE A 95 15.17 7.39 -0.93
N LYS A 96 15.65 8.50 -0.36
CA LYS A 96 16.60 8.47 0.76
C LYS A 96 15.87 8.15 2.05
N GLU A 97 16.15 6.98 2.61
CA GLU A 97 15.56 6.54 3.87
C GLU A 97 16.21 7.22 5.09
N GLU A 98 17.41 7.79 4.95
CA GLU A 98 18.13 8.39 6.06
C GLU A 98 17.37 9.58 6.68
N GLY A 99 17.17 9.53 7.99
CA GLY A 99 16.53 10.60 8.76
C GLY A 99 15.00 10.59 8.72
N LEU A 100 14.37 9.61 8.05
CA LEU A 100 12.92 9.46 8.10
C LEU A 100 12.45 8.97 9.48
N PRO A 101 11.27 9.42 9.95
CA PRO A 101 10.69 8.97 11.22
C PRO A 101 10.03 7.57 11.12
N TYR A 102 10.35 6.83 10.07
CA TYR A 102 9.84 5.49 9.79
C TYR A 102 10.88 4.72 8.96
N THR A 103 10.71 3.40 8.90
CA THR A 103 11.50 2.50 8.06
C THR A 103 10.59 1.49 7.37
N PHE A 104 11.12 0.74 6.41
CA PHE A 104 10.45 -0.44 5.88
C PHE A 104 10.64 -1.64 6.81
N ALA A 105 9.62 -2.51 6.86
CA ALA A 105 9.81 -3.88 7.32
C ALA A 105 10.78 -4.61 6.37
N SER A 106 11.55 -5.54 6.92
CA SER A 106 12.63 -6.24 6.22
C SER A 106 12.13 -7.06 5.02
N GLU A 107 10.91 -7.61 5.09
CA GLU A 107 10.33 -8.39 4.01
C GLU A 107 9.52 -7.51 3.04
N ILE A 108 9.99 -7.39 1.79
CA ILE A 108 9.23 -6.74 0.72
C ILE A 108 7.96 -7.51 0.38
N MET A 109 6.90 -6.83 -0.05
CA MET A 109 5.64 -7.49 -0.43
C MET A 109 5.65 -7.96 -1.88
N GLY A 110 6.19 -7.15 -2.78
CA GLY A 110 6.25 -7.45 -4.21
C GLY A 110 6.74 -6.26 -5.01
N VAL A 111 6.47 -6.31 -6.32
CA VAL A 111 6.83 -5.27 -7.28
C VAL A 111 5.58 -4.62 -7.86
N VAL A 112 5.65 -3.33 -8.17
CA VAL A 112 4.60 -2.58 -8.86
C VAL A 112 5.14 -2.00 -10.17
N THR A 113 4.39 -2.15 -11.25
CA THR A 113 4.73 -1.62 -12.58
C THR A 113 4.21 -0.19 -12.71
N PHE A 114 5.09 0.75 -13.04
CA PHE A 114 4.76 2.12 -13.38
C PHE A 114 4.77 2.33 -14.89
N VAL A 115 3.77 3.06 -15.37
CA VAL A 115 3.55 3.34 -16.79
C VAL A 115 3.45 4.85 -16.99
N LEU A 116 4.09 5.32 -18.06
CA LEU A 116 3.90 6.66 -18.60
C LEU A 116 2.72 6.65 -19.56
N TYR A 117 1.68 7.40 -19.22
CA TYR A 117 0.52 7.62 -20.07
C TYR A 117 0.66 8.98 -20.76
N SER A 118 0.70 8.99 -22.10
CA SER A 118 0.83 10.21 -22.92
C SER A 118 -0.25 10.22 -24.02
N ARG A 119 -0.36 11.31 -24.78
CA ARG A 119 -1.33 11.38 -25.90
C ARG A 119 -0.85 10.54 -27.09
N ALA A 120 -1.75 9.72 -27.63
CA ALA A 120 -1.46 8.88 -28.80
C ALA A 120 -1.34 9.69 -30.09
N ASP A 121 -2.08 10.79 -30.21
CA ASP A 121 -2.04 11.71 -31.36
C ASP A 121 -0.85 12.67 -31.38
N LYS A 122 0.12 12.48 -30.47
CA LYS A 122 1.41 13.19 -30.43
C LYS A 122 2.55 12.20 -30.61
N PRO A 123 3.75 12.67 -31.05
CA PRO A 123 4.96 11.85 -31.00
C PRO A 123 5.17 11.27 -29.59
N PRO A 124 5.72 10.05 -29.47
CA PRO A 124 6.14 9.50 -28.19
C PRO A 124 7.09 10.46 -27.45
N LEU A 125 6.98 10.50 -26.13
CA LEU A 125 7.89 11.27 -25.29
C LEU A 125 9.27 10.59 -25.29
N ASP A 126 10.35 11.38 -25.29
CA ASP A 126 11.71 10.85 -25.16
C ASP A 126 11.96 10.37 -23.74
N MET A 127 11.99 9.05 -23.56
CA MET A 127 12.21 8.41 -22.26
C MET A 127 13.58 8.71 -21.65
N ASN A 128 14.57 9.09 -22.47
CA ASN A 128 15.91 9.46 -21.97
C ASN A 128 15.98 10.91 -21.47
N ASN A 129 14.96 11.72 -21.75
CA ASN A 129 14.92 13.13 -21.40
C ASN A 129 13.51 13.55 -20.95
N LEU A 130 12.96 12.86 -19.96
CA LEU A 130 11.62 13.14 -19.44
C LEU A 130 11.49 14.50 -18.74
N ALA A 131 12.61 15.05 -18.24
CA ALA A 131 12.66 16.34 -17.56
C ALA A 131 12.27 17.54 -18.44
N GLN A 132 12.26 17.38 -19.77
CA GLN A 132 11.84 18.44 -20.70
C GLN A 132 10.31 18.58 -20.81
N TYR A 133 9.54 17.61 -20.30
CA TYR A 133 8.09 17.56 -20.43
C TYR A 133 7.37 17.99 -19.15
N THR A 134 6.14 18.46 -19.29
CA THR A 134 5.26 18.66 -18.13
C THR A 134 4.64 17.32 -17.76
N LEU A 135 5.04 16.76 -16.63
CA LEU A 135 4.57 15.46 -16.15
C LEU A 135 3.80 15.62 -14.83
N SER A 136 2.82 14.75 -14.61
CA SER A 136 2.15 14.64 -13.31
C SER A 136 2.16 13.22 -12.76
N THR A 137 1.93 13.09 -11.46
CA THR A 137 1.74 11.83 -10.72
C THR A 137 0.75 12.02 -9.58
N MET A 138 0.45 10.99 -8.80
CA MET A 138 -0.41 11.09 -7.62
C MET A 138 0.32 11.80 -6.46
N ARG A 139 -0.42 12.55 -5.65
CA ARG A 139 0.10 13.14 -4.42
C ARG A 139 0.73 12.08 -3.50
N GLY A 140 1.96 12.35 -3.08
CA GLY A 140 2.81 11.45 -2.31
C GLY A 140 3.81 10.66 -3.15
N HIS A 141 3.78 10.76 -4.48
CA HIS A 141 4.67 10.02 -5.38
C HIS A 141 5.81 10.87 -5.96
N LYS A 142 5.84 12.20 -5.74
CA LYS A 142 6.84 13.09 -6.35
C LYS A 142 8.28 12.59 -6.16
N GLU A 143 8.61 12.16 -4.94
CA GLU A 143 9.96 11.74 -4.54
C GLU A 143 10.44 10.44 -5.24
N PHE A 144 9.58 9.73 -5.96
CA PHE A 144 9.98 8.51 -6.68
C PHE A 144 10.69 8.83 -8.00
N PHE A 145 10.56 10.05 -8.50
CA PHE A 145 11.06 10.44 -9.81
C PHE A 145 12.28 11.35 -9.68
N PRO A 146 13.36 11.13 -10.47
CA PRO A 146 14.58 11.95 -10.42
C PRO A 146 14.44 13.30 -11.16
N PHE A 147 13.22 13.70 -11.50
CA PHE A 147 12.89 14.92 -12.24
C PHE A 147 11.61 15.54 -11.69
N GLU A 148 11.37 16.80 -12.00
CA GLU A 148 10.18 17.51 -11.54
C GLU A 148 8.90 16.89 -12.11
N VAL A 149 7.97 16.58 -11.21
CA VAL A 149 6.62 16.13 -11.53
C VAL A 149 5.62 16.91 -10.66
N THR A 150 4.46 17.22 -11.23
CA THR A 150 3.36 17.83 -10.49
C THR A 150 2.48 16.77 -9.83
N GLU A 151 1.88 17.08 -8.69
CA GLU A 151 1.05 16.13 -7.94
C GLU A 151 -0.45 16.39 -8.14
N ASP A 152 -1.17 15.32 -8.44
CA ASP A 152 -2.61 15.25 -8.59
C ASP A 152 -3.29 14.72 -7.33
N THR A 153 -4.46 15.26 -7.00
CA THR A 153 -5.22 14.84 -5.81
C THR A 153 -6.06 13.59 -6.04
N GLY A 154 -6.40 13.30 -7.30
CA GLY A 154 -7.14 12.11 -7.68
C GLY A 154 -6.29 11.16 -8.53
N ASN A 155 -6.36 9.87 -8.24
CA ASN A 155 -5.48 8.85 -8.85
C ASN A 155 -5.64 8.72 -10.38
N ILE A 156 -6.73 9.23 -10.96
CA ILE A 156 -6.98 9.21 -12.40
C ILE A 156 -6.97 10.61 -13.02
N GLN A 157 -6.89 11.65 -12.21
CA GLN A 157 -6.92 13.05 -12.65
C GLN A 157 -5.85 13.33 -13.72
N GLY A 158 -4.67 12.72 -13.58
CA GLY A 158 -3.59 12.85 -14.56
C GLY A 158 -3.95 12.33 -15.95
N ILE A 159 -4.66 11.20 -16.07
CA ILE A 159 -5.16 10.70 -17.37
C ILE A 159 -6.06 11.75 -18.04
N GLU A 160 -6.95 12.38 -17.27
CA GLU A 160 -7.83 13.40 -17.83
C GLU A 160 -7.08 14.69 -18.21
N LYS A 161 -6.01 15.03 -17.47
CA LYS A 161 -5.12 16.15 -17.83
C LYS A 161 -4.39 15.85 -19.14
N VAL A 162 -3.88 14.64 -19.33
CA VAL A 162 -3.24 14.19 -20.58
C VAL A 162 -4.20 14.34 -21.75
N LEU A 163 -5.42 13.81 -21.63
CA LEU A 163 -6.45 13.91 -22.68
C LEU A 163 -6.79 15.36 -23.06
N ARG A 164 -6.81 16.26 -22.08
CA ARG A 164 -7.08 17.69 -22.27
C ARG A 164 -5.85 18.52 -22.66
N GLY A 165 -4.68 17.90 -22.81
CA GLY A 165 -3.42 18.59 -23.12
C GLY A 165 -2.94 19.54 -22.02
N ARG A 166 -3.31 19.28 -20.76
CA ARG A 166 -2.88 20.07 -19.60
C ARG A 166 -1.56 19.59 -18.98
N THR A 167 -1.14 18.39 -19.36
CA THR A 167 0.15 17.77 -19.02
C THR A 167 0.53 16.89 -20.21
N ASP A 168 1.83 16.73 -20.47
CA ASP A 168 2.33 15.90 -21.58
C ASP A 168 2.24 14.40 -21.24
N GLY A 169 2.38 14.08 -19.96
CA GLY A 169 2.29 12.71 -19.47
C GLY A 169 1.85 12.59 -18.02
N TYR A 170 1.41 11.38 -17.67
CA TYR A 170 1.05 10.97 -16.32
C TYR A 170 1.80 9.69 -15.95
N LEU A 171 2.50 9.70 -14.82
CA LEU A 171 3.27 8.57 -14.30
C LEU A 171 2.57 7.99 -13.08
N ILE A 172 2.12 6.74 -13.17
CA ILE A 172 1.41 6.06 -12.09
C ILE A 172 1.47 4.54 -12.22
N GLU A 173 1.03 3.80 -11.19
CA GLU A 173 0.88 2.35 -11.24
C GLU A 173 -0.10 1.89 -12.34
N GLN A 174 0.27 0.79 -13.00
CA GLN A 174 -0.41 0.25 -14.17
C GLN A 174 -1.89 -0.05 -13.90
N ASP A 175 -2.21 -0.80 -12.84
CA ASP A 175 -3.51 -1.46 -12.72
C ASP A 175 -4.67 -0.46 -12.61
N THR A 176 -4.52 0.58 -11.78
CA THR A 176 -5.55 1.60 -11.57
C THR A 176 -5.84 2.36 -12.87
N ALA A 177 -4.78 2.84 -13.54
CA ALA A 177 -4.92 3.64 -14.75
C ALA A 177 -5.40 2.79 -15.95
N ASP A 178 -4.86 1.59 -16.13
CA ASP A 178 -5.31 0.67 -17.18
C ASP A 178 -6.77 0.27 -17.00
N ASN A 179 -7.21 -0.02 -15.77
CA ASN A 179 -8.60 -0.36 -15.49
C ASN A 179 -9.53 0.82 -15.82
N TYR A 180 -9.14 2.04 -15.49
CA TYR A 180 -9.90 3.23 -15.86
C TYR A 180 -10.00 3.40 -17.38
N ILE A 181 -8.87 3.29 -18.09
CA ILE A 181 -8.81 3.42 -19.56
C ILE A 181 -9.70 2.37 -20.24
N LYS A 182 -9.60 1.10 -19.81
CA LYS A 182 -10.41 -0.01 -20.34
C LYS A 182 -11.89 0.19 -20.06
N THR A 183 -12.24 0.54 -18.83
CA THR A 183 -13.65 0.74 -18.42
C THR A 183 -14.30 1.90 -19.16
N ARG A 184 -13.53 2.97 -19.44
CA ARG A 184 -14.02 4.18 -20.12
C ARG A 184 -13.82 4.15 -21.63
N LYS A 185 -13.19 3.10 -22.17
CA LYS A 185 -12.93 2.98 -23.61
C LYS A 185 -12.18 4.21 -24.15
N ILE A 186 -11.12 4.63 -23.47
CA ILE A 186 -10.35 5.83 -23.83
C ILE A 186 -9.33 5.50 -24.92
N LYS A 187 -9.51 6.02 -26.13
CA LYS A 187 -8.63 5.70 -27.28
C LYS A 187 -7.36 6.56 -27.37
N ASN A 188 -7.42 7.85 -27.04
CA ASN A 188 -6.30 8.78 -27.30
C ASN A 188 -5.22 8.78 -26.20
N ILE A 189 -4.77 7.61 -25.78
CA ILE A 189 -3.70 7.43 -24.79
C ILE A 189 -2.70 6.41 -25.31
N ARG A 190 -1.41 6.73 -25.22
CA ARG A 190 -0.28 5.82 -25.38
C ARG A 190 0.21 5.37 -24.02
N ARG A 191 0.45 4.07 -23.87
CA ARG A 191 1.10 3.46 -22.71
C ARG A 191 2.57 3.26 -23.03
N THR A 192 3.46 3.59 -22.10
CA THR A 192 4.89 3.31 -22.23
C THR A 192 5.40 2.82 -20.89
N TYR A 193 6.00 1.62 -20.86
CA TYR A 193 6.65 1.11 -19.66
C TYR A 193 7.65 2.15 -19.13
N TYR A 194 7.60 2.44 -17.83
CA TYR A 194 8.53 3.36 -17.19
C TYR A 194 9.53 2.59 -16.31
N SER A 195 9.03 1.92 -15.28
CA SER A 195 9.87 1.19 -14.32
C SER A 195 9.04 0.19 -13.53
N GLN A 196 9.72 -0.71 -12.82
CA GLN A 196 9.16 -1.44 -11.70
C GLN A 196 9.81 -0.94 -10.41
N PHE A 197 9.04 -0.96 -9.33
CA PHE A 197 9.54 -0.64 -8.00
C PHE A 197 9.11 -1.71 -7.02
N ASP A 198 10.00 -2.04 -6.08
CA ASP A 198 9.60 -2.79 -4.90
C ASP A 198 8.62 -1.96 -4.08
N PHE A 199 7.65 -2.63 -3.45
CA PHE A 199 6.83 -2.01 -2.43
C PHE A 199 6.78 -2.88 -1.18
N GLY A 200 6.68 -2.20 -0.05
CA GLY A 200 6.80 -2.82 1.26
C GLY A 200 5.87 -2.21 2.28
N VAL A 201 6.05 -2.68 3.51
CA VAL A 201 5.30 -2.24 4.67
C VAL A 201 6.13 -1.20 5.41
N VAL A 202 5.51 -0.10 5.81
CA VAL A 202 6.17 0.93 6.63
C VAL A 202 5.84 0.72 8.09
N ILE A 203 6.87 0.83 8.94
CA ILE A 203 6.82 0.67 10.39
C ILE A 203 7.53 1.86 11.07
N PRO A 204 7.17 2.21 12.31
CA PRO A 204 7.80 3.33 13.00
C PRO A 204 9.24 3.00 13.38
N THR A 205 10.11 4.00 13.39
CA THR A 205 11.42 3.88 14.04
C THR A 205 11.27 3.90 15.56
N GLY A 206 12.15 3.23 16.30
CA GLY A 206 12.22 3.32 17.76
C GLY A 206 12.04 1.98 18.50
N PRO A 207 11.65 1.98 19.79
CA PRO A 207 11.74 0.79 20.65
C PRO A 207 10.97 -0.45 20.17
N ARG A 208 9.86 -0.24 19.44
CA ARG A 208 9.02 -1.32 18.91
C ARG A 208 9.34 -1.71 17.47
N GLN A 209 10.29 -1.05 16.82
CA GLN A 209 10.62 -1.28 15.40
C GLN A 209 10.96 -2.74 15.15
N GLN A 210 11.89 -3.32 15.93
CA GLN A 210 12.34 -4.70 15.73
C GLN A 210 11.23 -5.72 15.99
N GLU A 211 10.38 -5.47 16.99
CA GLU A 211 9.22 -6.31 17.32
C GLU A 211 8.24 -6.34 16.14
N ILE A 212 7.83 -5.17 15.66
CA ILE A 212 6.87 -5.03 14.55
C ILE A 212 7.45 -5.60 13.26
N ASP A 213 8.72 -5.33 12.96
CA ASP A 213 9.40 -5.91 11.80
C ASP A 213 9.38 -7.44 11.86
N ASN A 214 9.79 -8.03 12.98
CA ASN A 214 9.80 -9.48 13.14
C ASN A 214 8.42 -10.09 12.90
N ILE A 215 7.36 -9.48 13.44
CA ILE A 215 5.98 -9.94 13.25
C ILE A 215 5.59 -9.83 11.77
N ILE A 216 5.65 -8.63 11.20
CA ILE A 216 5.18 -8.36 9.85
C ILE A 216 5.97 -9.17 8.83
N SER A 217 7.30 -9.16 8.92
CA SER A 217 8.17 -9.88 8.01
C SER A 217 7.97 -11.40 8.09
N LYS A 218 7.74 -11.97 9.29
CA LYS A 218 7.40 -13.38 9.46
C LYS A 218 6.05 -13.73 8.82
N LEU A 219 5.05 -12.87 8.95
CA LEU A 219 3.73 -13.08 8.33
C LEU A 219 3.82 -13.03 6.80
N ILE A 220 4.54 -12.04 6.25
CA ILE A 220 4.75 -11.94 4.80
C ILE A 220 5.47 -13.18 4.27
N ARG A 221 6.56 -13.63 4.90
CA ARG A 221 7.26 -14.87 4.51
C ARG A 221 6.35 -16.09 4.53
N LYS A 222 5.58 -16.27 5.59
CA LYS A 222 4.64 -17.39 5.72
C LYS A 222 3.56 -17.39 4.64
N LEU A 223 3.10 -16.22 4.21
CA LEU A 223 2.17 -16.11 3.08
C LEU A 223 2.86 -16.37 1.73
N LYS A 224 4.11 -15.95 1.54
CA LYS A 224 4.92 -16.27 0.34
C LYS A 224 5.14 -17.77 0.21
N GLU A 225 5.56 -18.44 1.29
CA GLU A 225 5.79 -19.89 1.32
C GLU A 225 4.54 -20.71 0.94
N LYS A 226 3.35 -20.18 1.26
CA LYS A 226 2.06 -20.79 0.91
C LYS A 226 1.56 -20.43 -0.49
N GLY A 227 2.25 -19.55 -1.21
CA GLY A 227 1.79 -18.98 -2.49
C GLY A 227 0.60 -18.03 -2.35
N GLU A 228 0.20 -17.66 -1.12
CA GLU A 228 -0.95 -16.79 -0.85
C GLU A 228 -0.68 -15.36 -1.32
N ILE A 229 0.55 -14.85 -1.17
CA ILE A 229 0.90 -13.52 -1.68
C ILE A 229 0.71 -13.46 -3.20
N THR A 230 1.22 -14.45 -3.93
CA THR A 230 1.04 -14.54 -5.38
C THR A 230 -0.44 -14.63 -5.74
N ARG A 231 -1.22 -15.45 -5.03
CA ARG A 231 -2.68 -15.59 -5.27
C ARG A 231 -3.44 -14.29 -5.01
N ILE A 232 -3.10 -13.56 -3.95
CA ILE A 232 -3.74 -12.29 -3.59
C ILE A 232 -3.37 -11.22 -4.62
N PHE A 233 -2.11 -11.18 -5.01
CA PHE A 233 -1.64 -10.20 -5.99
C PHE A 233 -1.89 -10.60 -7.43
N GLN A 234 -2.28 -11.82 -7.81
CA GLN A 234 -2.42 -12.23 -9.22
C GLN A 234 -3.33 -11.33 -10.08
N VAL A 235 -4.27 -10.61 -9.45
CA VAL A 235 -5.21 -9.69 -10.11
C VAL A 235 -4.69 -8.26 -10.24
N ILE A 236 -3.59 -7.94 -9.55
CA ILE A 236 -2.87 -6.67 -9.59
C ILE A 236 -1.37 -6.94 -9.84
N ASN A 237 -0.51 -5.94 -9.93
CA ASN A 237 0.94 -6.11 -10.16
C ASN A 237 1.25 -7.01 -11.38
N THR A 238 0.40 -6.94 -12.40
CA THR A 238 0.59 -7.74 -13.61
C THR A 238 1.83 -7.23 -14.37
N GLU A 239 2.49 -8.14 -15.10
CA GLU A 239 3.58 -7.75 -15.99
C GLU A 239 3.09 -6.69 -16.99
N PHE A 240 4.00 -5.80 -17.40
CA PHE A 240 3.66 -4.85 -18.45
C PHE A 240 3.42 -5.59 -19.76
N VAL A 241 2.18 -5.58 -20.21
CA VAL A 241 1.81 -6.02 -21.57
C VAL A 241 1.63 -4.77 -22.42
N ASP A 242 2.33 -4.69 -23.54
CA ASP A 242 2.32 -3.53 -24.45
C ASP A 242 1.06 -3.48 -25.33
N TRP A 243 -0.11 -3.52 -24.72
CA TRP A 243 -1.36 -3.20 -25.40
C TRP A 243 -1.54 -1.68 -25.45
N GLN A 244 -2.04 -1.18 -26.58
CA GLN A 244 -2.25 0.25 -26.77
C GLN A 244 -3.74 0.60 -26.85
N PRO A 245 -4.24 1.55 -26.03
CA PRO A 245 -5.65 1.91 -26.03
C PRO A 245 -6.20 2.36 -27.39
N TYR A 246 -5.39 2.99 -28.23
CA TYR A 246 -5.78 3.43 -29.57
C TYR A 246 -5.89 2.28 -30.59
N GLU A 247 -5.40 1.07 -30.29
CA GLU A 247 -5.45 -0.10 -31.17
C GLU A 247 -6.63 -1.02 -30.84
N MET A 248 -7.32 -0.78 -29.73
CA MET A 248 -8.33 -1.70 -29.25
C MET A 248 -9.68 -1.54 -29.97
N PRO A 249 -10.40 -2.64 -30.25
CA PRO A 249 -11.64 -2.64 -31.02
C PRO A 249 -12.89 -2.29 -30.19
N TRP A 250 -12.73 -2.02 -28.88
CA TRP A 250 -13.85 -1.75 -27.98
C TRP A 250 -14.51 -0.37 -28.21
#